data_AF-A0A2G9Z8H3-F1
#
_entry.id   AF-A0A2G9Z8H3-F1
#
_cell.length_a   1.000
_cell.length_b   1.000
_cell.length_c   1.000
_cell.angle_alpha   90.00
_cell.angle_beta   90.00
_cell.angle_gamma   90.00
#
_symmetry.space_group_name_H-M   'P 1'
#
loop_
_entity.id
_entity.type
_entity.pdbx_description
1 polymer ?
#
loop_
_entity_poly.entity_id
_entity_poly.type
_entity_poly.pdbx_seq_one_letter_code
_entity_poly.pdbx_strand_id
1 'polypeptide(L)'
;MSSPREECTVLLVKPDGIKRGLIGDIISRVEQRGLKIIALKMLECTKEKAHGHYPGTDAWLIGMGNKTLENYKQYGKDPIKEIGTADPKKIGA
;
A
#
# COMPACT_ATOMS: atom_id res chain seq x y z
N MET A 1 20.16 25.16 10.16
CA MET A 1 19.06 24.29 9.69
C MET A 1 19.61 22.89 9.60
N SER A 2 19.05 21.95 10.37
CA SER A 2 19.37 20.53 10.31
C SER A 2 19.24 20.04 8.86
N SER A 3 20.22 19.26 8.38
CA SER A 3 20.22 18.75 7.02
C SER A 3 18.95 17.90 6.77
N PRO A 4 18.37 17.84 5.56
CA PRO A 4 17.26 16.94 5.21
C PRO A 4 17.62 15.43 5.27
N ARG A 5 18.60 15.06 6.11
CA ARG A 5 19.30 13.77 6.16
C ARG A 5 18.85 12.84 7.28
N GLU A 6 18.00 13.27 8.22
CA GLU A 6 17.70 12.44 9.39
C GLU A 6 16.62 11.38 9.12
N GLU A 7 15.59 11.71 8.34
CA GLU A 7 14.51 10.75 8.04
C GLU A 7 14.11 10.79 6.57
N CYS A 8 13.92 9.61 5.99
CA CYS A 8 13.49 9.42 4.61
C CYS A 8 12.35 8.40 4.57
N THR A 9 11.37 8.65 3.71
CA THR A 9 10.27 7.73 3.47
C THR A 9 10.09 7.49 1.97
N VAL A 10 9.44 6.37 1.63
CA VAL A 10 9.12 6.01 0.25
C VAL A 10 7.64 6.25 0.02
N LEU A 11 7.32 7.07 -0.99
CA LEU A 11 5.95 7.27 -1.47
C LEU A 11 5.77 6.54 -2.80
N LEU A 12 4.71 5.74 -2.90
CA LEU A 12 4.35 5.01 -4.12
C LEU A 12 3.04 5.54 -4.70
N VAL A 13 3.08 6.00 -5.95
CA VAL A 13 1.86 6.26 -6.72
C VAL A 13 1.47 4.96 -7.42
N LYS A 14 0.33 4.39 -7.02
CA LYS A 14 -0.18 3.12 -7.57
C LYS A 14 -0.65 3.29 -9.03
N PRO A 15 -0.79 2.20 -9.82
CA PRO A 15 -1.17 2.28 -11.23
C PRO A 15 -2.48 3.02 -11.50
N ASP A 16 -3.46 2.94 -10.60
CA ASP A 16 -4.71 3.69 -10.67
C ASP A 16 -4.51 5.21 -10.53
N GLY A 17 -3.62 5.64 -9.64
CA GLY A 17 -3.25 7.05 -9.50
C GLY A 17 -2.54 7.60 -10.74
N ILE A 18 -1.69 6.79 -11.37
CA ILE A 18 -1.03 7.11 -12.64
C ILE A 18 -2.08 7.26 -13.75
N LYS A 19 -2.97 6.26 -13.92
CA LYS A 19 -4.02 6.26 -14.95
C LYS A 19 -4.97 7.46 -14.84
N ARG A 20 -5.17 7.97 -13.62
CA ARG A 20 -6.00 9.15 -13.34
C ARG A 20 -5.25 10.48 -13.47
N GLY A 21 -3.96 10.47 -13.83
CA GLY A 21 -3.16 11.68 -13.99
C GLY A 21 -2.77 12.39 -12.68
N LEU A 22 -2.83 11.70 -11.54
CA LEU A 22 -2.67 12.33 -10.20
C LEU A 22 -1.22 12.57 -9.77
N ILE A 23 -0.23 12.24 -10.61
CA ILE A 23 1.19 12.35 -10.24
C ILE A 23 1.56 13.79 -9.88
N GLY A 24 1.15 14.76 -10.70
CA GLY A 24 1.41 16.18 -10.47
C GLY A 24 0.81 16.66 -9.15
N ASP A 25 -0.47 16.37 -8.92
CA ASP A 25 -1.18 16.75 -7.68
C ASP A 25 -0.50 16.17 -6.42
N ILE A 26 -0.05 14.92 -6.49
CA ILE A 26 0.63 14.26 -5.37
C ILE A 26 1.99 14.92 -5.10
N ILE A 27 2.79 15.18 -6.15
CA ILE A 27 4.07 15.88 -6.02
C ILE A 27 3.86 17.27 -5.42
N SER A 28 2.92 18.05 -5.95
CA SER A 28 2.63 19.38 -5.44
C SER A 28 2.23 19.37 -3.97
N ARG A 29 1.43 18.38 -3.52
CA ARG A 29 1.07 18.25 -2.10
C ARG A 29 2.28 17.94 -1.21
N VAL A 30 3.20 17.10 -1.67
CA VAL A 30 4.43 16.77 -0.92
C VAL A 30 5.31 18.02 -0.77
N GLU A 31 5.55 18.74 -1.86
CA GLU A 31 6.38 19.95 -1.87
C GLU A 31 5.75 21.09 -1.07
N GLN A 32 4.43 21.29 -1.16
CA GLN A 32 3.69 22.30 -0.38
C GLN A 32 3.76 22.05 1.14
N ARG A 33 4.01 20.80 1.57
CA ARG A 33 4.25 20.48 2.99
C ARG A 33 5.69 20.75 3.43
N GLY A 34 6.54 21.25 2.53
CA GLY A 34 7.96 21.52 2.78
C GLY A 34 8.84 20.27 2.75
N LEU A 35 8.31 19.12 2.31
CA LEU A 35 9.09 17.90 2.13
C LEU A 35 9.89 17.98 0.84
N LYS A 36 11.15 17.53 0.89
CA LYS A 36 12.03 17.51 -0.28
C LYS A 36 11.97 16.16 -0.97
N ILE A 37 11.65 16.15 -2.26
CA ILE A 37 11.80 14.98 -3.10
C ILE A 37 13.28 14.83 -3.47
N ILE A 38 13.93 13.79 -2.95
CA ILE A 38 15.36 13.54 -3.19
C ILE A 38 15.63 12.50 -4.29
N ALA A 39 14.61 11.73 -4.68
CA ALA A 39 14.67 10.74 -5.75
C ALA A 39 13.27 10.49 -6.33
N LEU A 40 13.20 10.26 -7.64
CA LEU A 40 11.97 9.88 -8.36
C LEU A 40 12.30 8.80 -9.39
N LYS A 41 11.42 7.80 -9.52
CA LYS A 41 11.55 6.77 -10.55
C LYS A 41 10.17 6.26 -10.97
N MET A 42 9.90 6.26 -12.27
CA MET A 42 8.78 5.52 -12.86
C MET A 42 9.22 4.08 -13.15
N LEU A 43 8.39 3.12 -12.78
CA LEU A 43 8.70 1.70 -12.88
C LEU A 43 7.47 0.94 -13.40
N GLU A 44 7.71 0.02 -14.32
CA GLU A 44 6.81 -1.10 -14.53
C GLU A 44 7.25 -2.22 -13.57
N CYS A 45 6.37 -2.57 -12.62
CA CYS A 45 6.72 -3.51 -11.55
C CYS A 45 6.33 -4.93 -11.93
N THR A 46 7.27 -5.87 -11.88
CA THR A 46 6.95 -7.29 -12.03
C THR A 46 6.25 -7.82 -10.76
N LYS A 47 5.56 -8.96 -10.86
CA LYS A 47 4.87 -9.57 -9.72
C LYS A 47 5.84 -9.92 -8.59
N GLU A 48 7.01 -10.43 -8.94
CA GLU A 48 8.05 -10.82 -7.99
C GLU A 48 8.56 -9.61 -7.21
N LYS A 49 8.78 -8.49 -7.90
CA LYS A 49 9.20 -7.24 -7.28
C LYS A 49 8.11 -6.63 -6.39
N ALA A 50 6.85 -6.74 -6.79
CA ALA A 50 5.72 -6.29 -5.99
C ALA A 50 5.56 -7.12 -4.70
N HIS A 51 5.68 -8.45 -4.79
CA HIS A 51 5.65 -9.33 -3.62
C HIS A 51 6.82 -9.05 -2.68
N GLY A 52 8.04 -8.88 -3.20
CA GLY A 52 9.23 -8.58 -2.39
C GLY A 52 9.22 -7.20 -1.71
N HIS A 53 8.32 -6.29 -2.09
CA HIS A 53 8.16 -5.00 -1.42
C HIS A 53 7.45 -5.12 -0.06
N TYR A 54 6.54 -6.09 0.08
CA TYR A 54 5.78 -6.32 1.32
C TYR A 54 6.46 -7.39 2.18
N PRO A 55 6.33 -7.34 3.53
CA PRO A 55 7.04 -8.27 4.41
C PRO A 55 6.73 -9.75 4.16
N GLY A 56 5.49 -10.08 3.77
CA GLY A 56 5.08 -11.46 3.48
C GLY A 56 5.14 -12.43 4.66
N THR A 57 5.39 -11.96 5.88
CA THR A 57 5.46 -12.81 7.08
C THR A 57 4.07 -13.30 7.46
N ASP A 58 3.98 -14.50 8.05
CA ASP A 58 2.71 -15.07 8.52
C ASP A 58 1.93 -14.09 9.41
N ALA A 59 2.61 -13.40 10.31
CA ALA A 59 2.00 -12.39 11.17
C ALA A 59 1.40 -11.21 10.37
N TRP A 60 2.09 -10.75 9.32
CA TRP A 60 1.61 -9.67 8.46
C TRP A 60 0.41 -10.11 7.64
N LEU A 61 0.46 -11.30 7.04
CA LEU A 61 -0.62 -11.88 6.23
C LEU A 61 -1.88 -12.09 7.09
N ILE A 62 -1.74 -12.71 8.25
CA ILE A 62 -2.86 -12.90 9.20
C ILE A 62 -3.43 -11.55 9.62
N GLY A 63 -2.59 -10.54 9.90
CA GLY A 63 -3.03 -9.20 10.23
C GLY A 63 -3.86 -8.54 9.13
N MET A 64 -3.46 -8.69 7.87
CA MET A 64 -4.21 -8.20 6.70
C MET A 64 -5.54 -8.93 6.51
N GLY A 65 -5.54 -10.25 6.68
CA GLY A 65 -6.78 -11.05 6.62
C GLY A 65 -7.77 -10.66 7.70
N ASN A 66 -7.30 -10.45 8.93
CA ASN A 66 -8.15 -10.03 10.05
C ASN A 66 -8.80 -8.67 9.81
N LYS A 67 -8.08 -7.70 9.24
CA LYS A 67 -8.67 -6.40 8.85
C LYS A 67 -9.78 -6.58 7.81
N THR A 68 -9.61 -7.50 6.87
CA THR A 68 -10.62 -7.79 5.86
C THR A 68 -11.87 -8.41 6.49
N LEU A 69 -11.69 -9.38 7.40
CA LEU A 69 -12.79 -10.00 8.14
C LEU A 69 -13.54 -9.00 9.01
N GLU A 70 -12.82 -8.08 9.68
CA GLU A 70 -13.42 -7.01 10.47
C GLU A 70 -14.26 -6.06 9.60
N ASN A 71 -13.72 -5.65 8.45
CA ASN A 71 -14.48 -4.86 7.47
C ASN A 71 -15.73 -5.60 7.01
N TYR A 72 -15.64 -6.90 6.71
CA TYR A 72 -16.79 -7.68 6.25
C TYR A 72 -17.87 -7.76 7.33
N LYS A 73 -17.47 -7.98 8.59
CA LYS A 73 -18.39 -7.92 9.74
C LYS A 73 -19.07 -6.56 9.84
N GLN A 74 -18.31 -5.46 9.68
CA GLN A 74 -18.86 -4.11 9.73
C GLN A 74 -19.88 -3.85 8.61
N TYR A 75 -19.64 -4.35 7.41
CA TYR A 75 -20.55 -4.21 6.26
C TYR A 75 -21.62 -5.31 6.18
N GLY A 76 -21.72 -6.20 7.18
CA GLY A 76 -22.68 -7.30 7.18
C GLY A 76 -22.47 -8.33 6.07
N LYS A 77 -21.23 -8.47 5.57
CA LYS A 77 -20.84 -9.40 4.50
C LYS A 77 -20.34 -10.72 5.07
N ASP A 78 -20.61 -11.79 4.33
CA ASP A 78 -20.13 -13.13 4.65
C ASP A 78 -18.86 -13.46 3.84
N PRO A 79 -17.69 -13.60 4.50
CA PRO A 79 -16.43 -13.86 3.80
C PRO A 79 -16.41 -15.19 3.04
N ILE A 80 -17.13 -16.21 3.51
CA ILE A 80 -17.18 -17.49 2.80
C ILE A 80 -17.94 -17.33 1.48
N LYS A 81 -19.00 -16.50 1.46
CA LYS A 81 -19.76 -16.23 0.22
C LYS A 81 -19.01 -15.32 -0.75
N GLU A 82 -18.33 -14.30 -0.24
CA GLU A 82 -17.67 -13.28 -1.09
C GLU A 82 -16.32 -13.75 -1.63
N ILE A 83 -15.53 -14.46 -0.82
CA ILE A 83 -14.13 -14.81 -1.14
C ILE A 83 -13.80 -16.29 -0.91
N GLY A 84 -14.78 -17.12 -0.50
CA GLY A 84 -14.61 -18.57 -0.40
C GLY A 84 -13.89 -19.07 0.85
N THR A 85 -13.50 -18.19 1.78
CA THR A 85 -12.75 -18.57 2.99
C THR A 85 -12.93 -17.58 4.12
N ALA A 86 -12.86 -18.07 5.37
CA ALA A 86 -12.76 -17.26 6.58
C ALA A 86 -11.39 -17.38 7.27
N ASP A 87 -10.44 -18.09 6.65
CA ASP A 87 -9.07 -18.23 7.16
C ASP A 87 -8.26 -16.95 6.89
N PRO A 88 -7.86 -16.18 7.93
CA PRO A 88 -7.19 -14.91 7.76
C PRO A 88 -5.83 -15.03 7.06
N LYS A 89 -5.13 -16.15 7.20
CA LYS A 89 -3.85 -16.34 6.51
C LYS A 89 -4.04 -16.46 5.00
N LYS A 90 -5.09 -17.17 4.56
CA LYS A 90 -5.44 -17.30 3.14
C LYS A 90 -5.99 -16.01 2.54
N ILE A 91 -6.66 -15.19 3.35
CA ILE A 91 -7.20 -13.90 2.91
C ILE A 91 -6.09 -12.85 2.72
N GLY A 92 -5.08 -12.86 3.59
CA GLY A 92 -3.99 -11.90 3.52
C GLY A 92 -2.89 -12.23 2.51
N ALA A 93 -2.86 -13.45 1.99
CA ALA A 93 -1.93 -13.95 0.97
C ALA A 93 -2.37 -13.58 -0.44
#